data_AF-A0A398CDM4-F1
#
_entry.id   AF-A0A398CDM4-F1
#
_cell.length_a   1.000
_cell.length_b   1.000
_cell.length_c   1.000
_cell.angle_alpha   90.00
_cell.angle_beta   90.00
_cell.angle_gamma   90.00
#
_symmetry.space_group_name_H-M   'P 1'
#
loop_
_entity.id
_entity.type
_entity.pdbx_description
1 polymer ?
#
loop_
_entity_poly.entity_id
_entity_poly.type
_entity_poly.pdbx_seq_one_letter_code
_entity_poly.pdbx_strand_id
1 'polypeptide(L)'
;MQLALAEARAAAAAGEVPVGAVLVRGGEVVATGRNAPLQGHDPTAHAEIAALRAGAQALGNYRLSDCTLYVTLEPCAMCSGAMLHARLARVVFGAADPKTGAAGSVLDLFAHPQLNHQTQRVGGVLAEECGALLASFFKVRRSEQRTRALAAHPLRQDALRTPDARFAGLPGYPWEPHYLNDLPALAGLRLHYLDEGPQDAPLTWLCLHGNPTWSYLYRHMVPVFLAAGHRVVAPDLIGFGKSDKPKKDAFHTFAWHRQVLLELIERLDLRRCVLVVQDWGGILGLTLPMEMPARFAGLLAMNTLLATGEQPLPPGFMAWREMCAQKPLFGVGRLLGRGNPQMTEAECGAYDAPFPDAGFRAAPRAFPPMVPGTLDAPGAALSRAARDFWQNDWTGRSLMFVGAQDPVLGVSVVRHLAAQVRGCPPPVVLPQAGHFVQEHGGPIARQAVEYFGQPGPAA
;
A
#
# COMPACT_ATOMS: atom_id res chain seq x y z
N MET A 1 39.78 7.68 8.23
CA MET A 1 38.47 7.87 7.57
C MET A 1 38.56 7.77 6.04
N GLN A 2 39.43 8.49 5.34
CA GLN A 2 39.56 8.39 3.87
C GLN A 2 39.76 6.94 3.36
N LEU A 3 40.55 6.12 4.06
CA LEU A 3 40.69 4.69 3.72
C LEU A 3 39.38 3.89 3.91
N ALA A 4 38.59 4.22 4.95
CA ALA A 4 37.27 3.61 5.15
C ALA A 4 36.28 4.02 4.04
N LEU A 5 36.37 5.26 3.55
CA LEU A 5 35.62 5.70 2.36
C LEU A 5 36.05 4.94 1.09
N ALA A 6 37.33 4.59 0.94
CA ALA A 6 37.78 3.76 -0.16
C ALA A 6 37.14 2.35 -0.12
N GLU A 7 37.07 1.75 1.06
CA GLU A 7 36.36 0.48 1.28
C GLU A 7 34.85 0.59 1.03
N ALA A 8 34.22 1.68 1.47
CA ALA A 8 32.81 1.97 1.22
C ALA A 8 32.51 2.09 -0.29
N ARG A 9 33.41 2.74 -1.06
CA ARG A 9 33.29 2.81 -2.53
C ARG A 9 33.45 1.43 -3.16
N ALA A 10 34.33 0.59 -2.64
CA ALA A 10 34.49 -0.77 -3.12
C ALA A 10 33.26 -1.65 -2.83
N ALA A 11 32.61 -1.48 -1.67
CA ALA A 11 31.31 -2.09 -1.38
C ALA A 11 30.23 -1.63 -2.38
N ALA A 12 30.11 -0.31 -2.64
CA ALA A 12 29.18 0.19 -3.66
C ALA A 12 29.43 -0.43 -5.05
N ALA A 13 30.69 -0.54 -5.47
CA ALA A 13 31.06 -1.15 -6.75
C ALA A 13 30.66 -2.64 -6.84
N ALA A 14 30.62 -3.34 -5.69
CA ALA A 14 30.12 -4.71 -5.58
C ALA A 14 28.58 -4.79 -5.45
N GLY A 15 27.87 -3.67 -5.47
CA GLY A 15 26.41 -3.63 -5.28
C GLY A 15 25.96 -3.72 -3.81
N GLU A 16 26.89 -3.61 -2.87
CA GLU A 16 26.63 -3.61 -1.43
C GLU A 16 26.33 -2.20 -0.93
N VAL A 17 25.66 -2.09 0.22
CA VAL A 17 25.47 -0.79 0.89
C VAL A 17 26.86 -0.20 1.22
N PRO A 18 27.18 1.05 0.83
CA PRO A 18 28.54 1.60 0.90
C PRO A 18 28.94 1.98 2.32
N VAL A 19 29.29 0.98 3.12
CA VAL A 19 29.93 1.15 4.43
C VAL A 19 31.29 0.47 4.38
N GLY A 20 32.29 1.19 4.85
CA GLY A 20 33.66 0.72 4.97
C GLY A 20 34.22 1.02 6.35
N ALA A 21 35.16 0.20 6.79
CA ALA A 21 35.79 0.29 8.10
C ALA A 21 37.29 -0.03 8.02
N VAL A 22 38.07 0.60 8.88
CA VAL A 22 39.52 0.41 8.97
C VAL A 22 39.92 0.35 10.44
N LEU A 23 40.61 -0.72 10.82
CA LEU A 23 41.16 -0.92 12.15
C LEU A 23 42.62 -0.46 12.18
N VAL A 24 42.97 0.39 13.14
CA VAL A 24 44.29 1.00 13.27
C VAL A 24 44.86 0.73 14.66
N ARG A 25 46.16 0.40 14.75
CA ARG A 25 46.91 0.23 16.00
C ARG A 25 48.24 0.96 15.88
N GLY A 26 48.59 1.82 16.85
CA GLY A 26 49.87 2.54 16.81
C GLY A 26 50.07 3.44 15.58
N GLY A 27 48.99 3.88 14.92
CA GLY A 27 49.05 4.64 13.67
C GLY A 27 49.12 3.78 12.40
N GLU A 28 49.26 2.47 12.52
CA GLU A 28 49.31 1.54 11.39
C GLU A 28 47.97 0.84 11.16
N VAL A 29 47.63 0.61 9.89
CA VAL A 29 46.42 -0.14 9.52
C VAL A 29 46.65 -1.62 9.77
N VAL A 30 45.82 -2.22 10.63
CA VAL A 30 45.86 -3.65 10.96
C VAL A 30 44.95 -4.44 10.04
N ALA A 31 43.76 -3.89 9.73
CA ALA A 31 42.78 -4.54 8.89
C ALA A 31 41.83 -3.53 8.26
N THR A 32 41.23 -3.91 7.13
CA THR A 32 40.11 -3.21 6.52
C THR A 32 38.89 -4.11 6.45
N GLY A 33 37.72 -3.51 6.34
CA GLY A 33 36.45 -4.21 6.22
C GLY A 33 35.47 -3.37 5.41
N ARG A 34 34.54 -4.04 4.74
CA ARG A 34 33.46 -3.42 3.99
C ARG A 34 32.22 -4.30 4.08
N ASN A 35 31.05 -3.71 3.88
CA ASN A 35 29.83 -4.49 3.82
C ASN A 35 29.92 -5.53 2.69
N ALA A 36 29.58 -6.78 3.02
CA ALA A 36 29.34 -7.85 2.07
C ALA A 36 28.12 -8.77 2.41
N PRO A 37 26.98 -8.27 2.97
CA PRO A 37 25.87 -9.17 3.29
C PRO A 37 25.25 -9.89 2.10
N LEU A 38 25.15 -9.23 0.93
CA LEU A 38 24.53 -9.81 -0.26
C LEU A 38 25.44 -10.88 -0.86
N GLN A 39 26.72 -10.55 -1.07
CA GLN A 39 27.69 -11.47 -1.67
C GLN A 39 27.98 -12.67 -0.75
N GLY A 40 28.08 -12.43 0.55
CA GLY A 40 28.38 -13.46 1.55
C GLY A 40 27.18 -14.27 2.02
N HIS A 41 25.95 -13.84 1.68
CA HIS A 41 24.72 -14.34 2.31
C HIS A 41 24.81 -14.35 3.86
N ASP A 42 25.54 -13.40 4.43
CA ASP A 42 25.86 -13.32 5.86
C ASP A 42 25.22 -12.04 6.42
N PRO A 43 24.15 -12.16 7.23
CA PRO A 43 23.48 -11.00 7.81
C PRO A 43 24.37 -10.20 8.77
N THR A 44 25.52 -10.74 9.19
CA THR A 44 26.48 -10.10 10.09
C THR A 44 27.69 -9.49 9.37
N ALA A 45 27.80 -9.63 8.05
CA ALA A 45 28.94 -9.15 7.25
C ALA A 45 28.94 -7.62 7.05
N HIS A 46 28.79 -6.88 8.14
CA HIS A 46 28.98 -5.45 8.20
C HIS A 46 30.47 -5.09 8.19
N ALA A 47 30.81 -3.91 7.70
CA ALA A 47 32.17 -3.42 7.57
C ALA A 47 32.96 -3.51 8.90
N GLU A 48 32.33 -3.16 10.02
CA GLU A 48 32.94 -3.18 11.34
C GLU A 48 33.23 -4.61 11.79
N ILE A 49 32.28 -5.54 11.59
CA ILE A 49 32.48 -6.96 11.92
C ILE A 49 33.61 -7.55 11.09
N ALA A 50 33.64 -7.25 9.78
CA ALA A 50 34.70 -7.69 8.89
C ALA A 50 36.08 -7.18 9.34
N ALA A 51 36.18 -5.88 9.65
CA ALA A 51 37.43 -5.27 10.11
C ALA A 51 37.90 -5.82 11.47
N LEU A 52 36.99 -5.99 12.43
CA LEU A 52 37.30 -6.57 13.74
C LEU A 52 37.77 -8.03 13.61
N ARG A 53 37.08 -8.84 12.79
CA ARG A 53 37.42 -10.24 12.57
C ARG A 53 38.79 -10.39 11.90
N ALA A 54 39.05 -9.62 10.84
CA ALA A 54 40.33 -9.61 10.15
C ALA A 54 41.46 -9.10 11.07
N GLY A 55 41.19 -8.05 11.85
CA GLY A 55 42.17 -7.50 12.80
C GLY A 55 42.52 -8.46 13.93
N ALA A 56 41.53 -9.17 14.48
CA ALA A 56 41.75 -10.18 15.49
C ALA A 56 42.59 -11.35 14.97
N GLN A 57 42.35 -11.78 13.73
CA GLN A 57 43.15 -12.81 13.07
C GLN A 57 44.59 -12.33 12.85
N ALA A 58 44.77 -11.12 12.31
CA ALA A 58 46.09 -10.56 12.03
C ALA A 58 46.95 -10.39 13.30
N LEU A 59 46.32 -10.04 14.43
CA LEU A 59 47.01 -9.88 15.71
C LEU A 59 47.07 -11.17 16.55
N GLY A 60 46.43 -12.25 16.10
CA GLY A 60 46.30 -13.49 16.86
C GLY A 60 45.57 -13.31 18.20
N ASN A 61 44.71 -12.29 18.32
CA ASN A 61 44.03 -11.93 19.56
C ASN A 61 42.66 -11.31 19.30
N TYR A 62 41.63 -11.87 19.92
CA TYR A 62 40.26 -11.35 19.84
C TYR A 62 40.06 -10.03 20.61
N ARG A 63 41.00 -9.69 21.51
CA ARG A 63 41.03 -8.40 22.22
C ARG A 63 41.86 -7.39 21.44
N LEU A 64 41.23 -6.29 21.08
CA LEU A 64 41.75 -5.21 20.25
C LEU A 64 41.90 -3.92 21.08
N SER A 65 42.36 -4.06 22.33
CA SER A 65 42.37 -3.00 23.35
C SER A 65 43.15 -1.74 22.97
N ASP A 66 44.15 -1.85 22.09
CA ASP A 66 44.96 -0.72 21.65
C ASP A 66 44.55 -0.18 20.27
N CYS A 67 43.41 -0.65 19.74
CA CYS A 67 42.97 -0.34 18.40
C CYS A 67 41.90 0.75 18.36
N THR A 68 41.96 1.57 17.31
CA THR A 68 40.89 2.48 16.91
C THR A 68 40.23 1.97 15.63
N LEU A 69 38.92 1.83 15.62
CA LEU A 69 38.15 1.53 14.41
C LEU A 69 37.59 2.80 13.81
N TYR A 70 37.85 3.04 12.54
CA TYR A 70 37.22 4.09 11.75
C TYR A 70 36.14 3.47 10.86
N VAL A 71 34.90 3.97 10.88
CA VAL A 71 33.81 3.48 10.05
C VAL A 71 33.05 4.63 9.40
N THR A 72 32.60 4.48 8.15
CA THR A 72 31.95 5.59 7.42
C THR A 72 30.55 5.91 7.93
N LEU A 73 29.86 4.97 8.56
CA LEU A 73 28.52 5.11 9.11
C LEU A 73 28.53 4.79 10.61
N GLU A 74 27.64 5.41 11.38
CA GLU A 74 27.44 5.09 12.79
C GLU A 74 27.13 3.59 12.97
N PRO A 75 27.80 2.89 13.91
CA PRO A 75 27.61 1.46 14.09
C PRO A 75 26.23 1.14 14.67
N CYS A 76 25.63 0.06 14.17
CA CYS A 76 24.41 -0.51 14.74
C CYS A 76 24.69 -1.26 16.05
N ALA A 77 23.63 -1.68 16.76
CA ALA A 77 23.74 -2.36 18.05
C ALA A 77 24.62 -3.62 18.00
N MET A 78 24.55 -4.41 16.92
CA MET A 78 25.39 -5.59 16.73
C MET A 78 26.88 -5.22 16.65
N CYS A 79 27.23 -4.26 15.78
CA CYS A 79 28.62 -3.82 15.60
C CYS A 79 29.17 -3.21 16.90
N SER A 80 28.39 -2.37 17.57
CA SER A 80 28.76 -1.77 18.85
C SER A 80 28.98 -2.83 19.95
N GLY A 81 28.11 -3.83 20.05
CA GLY A 81 28.31 -4.97 20.95
C GLY A 81 29.59 -5.75 20.66
N ALA A 82 29.90 -6.00 19.38
CA ALA A 82 31.14 -6.66 18.97
C ALA A 82 32.39 -5.86 19.37
N MET A 83 32.36 -4.52 19.24
CA MET A 83 33.46 -3.65 19.68
C MET A 83 33.71 -3.75 21.18
N LEU A 84 32.64 -3.79 21.99
CA LEU A 84 32.73 -3.93 23.45
C LEU A 84 33.32 -5.31 23.83
N HIS A 85 32.88 -6.38 23.17
CA HIS A 85 33.45 -7.72 23.37
C HIS A 85 34.92 -7.82 22.97
N ALA A 86 35.29 -7.15 21.87
CA ALA A 86 36.68 -7.03 21.42
C ALA A 86 37.50 -6.07 22.29
N ARG A 87 36.88 -5.40 23.27
CA ARG A 87 37.51 -4.38 24.12
C ARG A 87 38.15 -3.24 23.33
N LEU A 88 37.58 -2.88 22.19
CA LEU A 88 38.12 -1.84 21.32
C LEU A 88 38.33 -0.54 22.13
N ALA A 89 39.49 0.09 22.01
CA ALA A 89 39.75 1.34 22.74
C ALA A 89 38.82 2.46 22.26
N ARG A 90 38.69 2.60 20.93
CA ARG A 90 37.99 3.73 20.33
C ARG A 90 37.30 3.37 19.02
N VAL A 91 36.10 3.91 18.82
CA VAL A 91 35.42 3.96 17.53
C VAL A 91 35.28 5.40 17.06
N VAL A 92 35.56 5.63 15.79
CA VAL A 92 35.41 6.92 15.11
C VAL A 92 34.50 6.70 13.90
N PHE A 93 33.36 7.38 13.86
CA PHE A 93 32.40 7.24 12.77
C PHE A 93 32.18 8.54 11.98
N GLY A 94 31.80 8.37 10.71
CA GLY A 94 31.52 9.46 9.79
C GLY A 94 30.10 10.01 9.94
N ALA A 95 29.18 9.50 9.12
CA ALA A 95 27.78 9.92 9.13
C ALA A 95 27.01 9.27 10.29
N ALA A 96 26.07 10.00 10.88
CA ALA A 96 25.10 9.44 11.83
C ALA A 96 24.09 8.53 11.12
N ASP A 97 23.54 7.53 11.82
CA ASP A 97 22.46 6.69 11.33
C ASP A 97 21.18 6.89 12.17
N PRO A 98 20.21 7.71 11.69
CA PRO A 98 18.99 8.00 12.43
C PRO A 98 18.03 6.81 12.54
N LYS A 99 18.29 5.70 11.84
CA LYS A 99 17.39 4.53 11.82
C LYS A 99 17.88 3.38 12.69
N THR A 100 19.19 3.13 12.72
CA THR A 100 19.75 1.98 13.46
C THR A 100 20.99 2.28 14.30
N GLY A 101 21.47 3.54 14.30
CA GLY A 101 22.70 3.95 14.97
C GLY A 101 22.65 3.75 16.49
N ALA A 102 23.69 3.11 17.03
CA ALA A 102 23.81 2.70 18.43
C ALA A 102 24.95 3.41 19.17
N ALA A 103 25.43 4.54 18.64
CA ALA A 103 26.48 5.38 19.24
C ALA A 103 25.99 6.82 19.51
N GLY A 104 24.69 7.01 19.66
CA GLY A 104 24.07 8.30 19.97
C GLY A 104 22.81 8.65 19.18
N SER A 105 22.52 8.00 18.04
CA SER A 105 21.32 8.33 17.24
C SER A 105 20.03 7.72 17.78
N VAL A 106 19.88 6.39 17.73
CA VAL A 106 18.69 5.69 18.25
C VAL A 106 18.89 5.29 19.70
N LEU A 107 20.10 4.82 20.01
CA LEU A 107 20.55 4.45 21.35
C LEU A 107 22.07 4.67 21.46
N ASP A 108 22.61 4.61 22.67
CA ASP A 108 24.05 4.81 22.90
C ASP A 108 24.60 3.69 23.79
N LEU A 109 25.03 2.58 23.18
CA LEU A 109 25.60 1.45 23.93
C LEU A 109 26.89 1.84 24.66
N PHE A 110 27.64 2.79 24.11
CA PHE A 110 28.91 3.23 24.69
C PHE A 110 28.74 4.14 25.91
N ALA A 111 27.53 4.66 26.16
CA ALA A 111 27.23 5.47 27.33
C ALA A 111 26.71 4.66 28.53
N HIS A 112 26.50 3.34 28.40
CA HIS A 112 25.98 2.52 29.49
C HIS A 112 27.09 2.06 30.46
N PRO A 113 27.13 2.56 31.71
CA PRO A 113 28.20 2.27 32.67
C PRO A 113 28.16 0.83 33.21
N GLN A 114 27.04 0.12 33.06
CA GLN A 114 26.90 -1.28 33.46
C GLN A 114 27.64 -2.26 32.53
N LEU A 115 28.02 -1.80 31.33
CA LEU A 115 28.82 -2.60 30.41
C LEU A 115 30.29 -2.52 30.82
N ASN A 116 30.92 -3.69 31.00
CA ASN A 116 32.25 -3.79 31.61
C ASN A 116 33.34 -2.97 30.89
N HIS A 117 33.38 -3.04 29.56
CA HIS A 117 34.39 -2.33 28.78
C HIS A 117 33.83 -1.01 28.26
N GLN A 118 34.64 0.04 28.27
CA GLN A 118 34.23 1.39 27.91
C GLN A 118 35.01 1.85 26.68
N THR A 119 34.43 1.60 25.50
CA THR A 119 34.97 2.06 24.22
C THR A 119 34.63 3.53 24.03
N GLN A 120 35.64 4.37 23.76
CA GLN A 120 35.42 5.78 23.46
C GLN A 120 34.80 5.94 22.06
N ARG A 121 33.80 6.81 21.91
CA ARG A 121 33.18 7.10 20.61
C ARG A 121 33.43 8.54 20.17
N VAL A 122 33.70 8.74 18.88
CA VAL A 122 33.77 10.06 18.24
C VAL A 122 33.00 10.00 16.92
N GLY A 123 31.97 10.83 16.79
CA GLY A 123 31.18 10.95 15.56
C GLY A 123 31.55 12.17 14.74
N GLY A 124 31.06 12.23 13.50
CA GLY A 124 31.10 13.43 12.66
C GLY A 124 32.34 13.58 11.77
N VAL A 125 33.25 12.62 11.74
CA VAL A 125 34.52 12.75 10.99
C VAL A 125 34.28 12.51 9.50
N LEU A 126 34.39 13.56 8.67
CA LEU A 126 34.00 13.53 7.26
C LEU A 126 32.52 13.10 7.06
N ALA A 127 31.64 13.55 7.95
CA ALA A 127 30.23 13.16 7.96
C ALA A 127 29.53 13.46 6.63
N GLU A 128 29.79 14.62 6.03
CA GLU A 128 29.19 15.01 4.75
C GLU A 128 29.60 14.07 3.62
N GLU A 129 30.89 13.76 3.48
CA GLU A 129 31.40 12.83 2.46
C GLU A 129 30.83 11.43 2.64
N CYS A 130 30.81 10.93 3.89
CA CYS A 130 30.27 9.62 4.21
C CYS A 130 28.76 9.54 3.92
N GLY A 131 28.00 10.56 4.32
CA GLY A 131 26.56 10.66 4.09
C GLY A 131 26.22 10.80 2.62
N ALA A 132 27.00 11.59 1.87
CA ALA A 132 26.80 11.79 0.43
C ALA A 132 26.98 10.49 -0.37
N LEU A 133 27.98 9.68 -0.03
CA LEU A 133 28.18 8.37 -0.67
C LEU A 133 26.98 7.45 -0.44
N LEU A 134 26.49 7.34 0.79
CA LEU A 134 25.32 6.54 1.12
C LEU A 134 24.05 7.04 0.41
N ALA A 135 23.82 8.35 0.45
CA ALA A 135 22.67 8.99 -0.18
C ALA A 135 22.66 8.80 -1.72
N SER A 136 23.82 8.96 -2.36
CA SER A 136 23.98 8.79 -3.81
C SER A 136 23.73 7.35 -4.26
N PHE A 137 24.24 6.35 -3.53
CA PHE A 137 24.00 4.94 -3.82
C PHE A 137 22.51 4.59 -3.84
N PHE A 138 21.76 4.99 -2.80
CA PHE A 138 20.32 4.76 -2.77
C PHE A 138 19.54 5.61 -3.78
N LYS A 139 20.04 6.81 -4.13
CA LYS A 139 19.44 7.64 -5.19
C LYS A 139 19.53 6.95 -6.54
N VAL A 140 20.69 6.39 -6.89
CA VAL A 140 20.89 5.64 -8.15
C VAL A 140 19.98 4.42 -8.18
N ARG A 141 19.96 3.60 -7.12
CA ARG A 141 19.07 2.42 -7.07
C ARG A 141 17.59 2.74 -7.20
N ARG A 142 17.11 3.79 -6.52
CA ARG A 142 15.72 4.27 -6.69
C ARG A 142 15.45 4.72 -8.13
N SER A 143 16.42 5.38 -8.77
CA SER A 143 16.29 5.79 -10.18
C SER A 143 16.25 4.58 -11.12
N GLU A 144 17.09 3.57 -10.92
CA GLU A 144 17.11 2.34 -11.72
C GLU A 144 15.82 1.53 -11.56
N GLN A 145 15.32 1.39 -10.33
CA GLN A 145 14.01 0.78 -10.06
C GLN A 145 12.89 1.52 -10.79
N ARG A 146 12.90 2.87 -10.73
CA ARG A 146 11.93 3.71 -11.45
C ARG A 146 12.03 3.52 -12.96
N THR A 147 13.23 3.49 -13.53
CA THR A 147 13.43 3.27 -14.97
C THR A 147 12.95 1.89 -15.40
N ARG A 148 13.23 0.84 -14.62
CA ARG A 148 12.71 -0.52 -14.87
C ARG A 148 11.19 -0.57 -14.80
N ALA A 149 10.58 0.08 -13.80
CA ALA A 149 9.12 0.15 -13.67
C ALA A 149 8.46 0.93 -14.83
N LEU A 150 9.09 2.00 -15.31
CA LEU A 150 8.63 2.74 -16.50
C LEU A 150 8.78 1.93 -17.79
N ALA A 151 9.86 1.17 -17.93
CA ALA A 151 10.08 0.29 -19.08
C ALA A 151 9.08 -0.89 -19.10
N ALA A 152 8.73 -1.45 -17.94
CA ALA A 152 7.75 -2.53 -17.83
C ALA A 152 6.32 -2.08 -18.18
N HIS A 153 6.00 -0.80 -17.93
CA HIS A 153 4.66 -0.26 -18.15
C HIS A 153 4.75 1.12 -18.82
N PRO A 154 4.98 1.19 -20.15
CA PRO A 154 5.07 2.47 -20.84
C PRO A 154 3.77 3.28 -20.67
N LEU A 155 3.91 4.57 -20.38
CA LEU A 155 2.76 5.47 -20.26
C LEU A 155 2.20 5.77 -21.66
N ARG A 156 0.91 5.52 -21.86
CA ARG A 156 0.22 5.91 -23.08
C ARG A 156 0.14 7.43 -23.24
N GLN A 157 0.19 7.90 -24.49
CA GLN A 157 0.12 9.33 -24.81
C GLN A 157 -1.21 9.99 -24.40
N ASP A 158 -2.30 9.24 -24.34
CA ASP A 158 -3.63 9.69 -23.95
C ASP A 158 -3.94 9.53 -22.45
N ALA A 159 -2.93 9.16 -21.65
CA ALA A 159 -3.05 8.99 -20.21
C ALA A 159 -2.01 9.83 -19.43
N LEU A 160 -2.28 10.00 -18.15
CA LEU A 160 -1.37 10.56 -17.15
C LEU A 160 -1.07 9.49 -16.10
N ARG A 161 0.10 9.58 -15.47
CA ARG A 161 0.49 8.74 -14.34
C ARG A 161 0.90 9.63 -13.19
N THR A 162 0.23 9.47 -12.04
CA THR A 162 0.54 10.25 -10.85
C THR A 162 1.97 9.91 -10.41
N PRO A 163 2.83 10.91 -10.13
CA PRO A 163 4.19 10.64 -9.69
C PRO A 163 4.21 9.82 -8.38
N ASP A 164 5.05 8.78 -8.31
CA ASP A 164 5.10 7.87 -7.16
C ASP A 164 5.38 8.59 -5.82
N ALA A 165 6.12 9.71 -5.87
CA ALA A 165 6.41 10.54 -4.71
C ALA A 165 5.16 11.10 -4.01
N ARG A 166 4.02 11.18 -4.71
CA ARG A 166 2.72 11.58 -4.12
C ARG A 166 2.17 10.56 -3.13
N PHE A 167 2.62 9.30 -3.24
CA PHE A 167 2.17 8.19 -2.39
C PHE A 167 3.21 7.80 -1.33
N ALA A 168 4.24 8.62 -1.10
CA ALA A 168 5.24 8.36 -0.09
C ALA A 168 4.71 8.70 1.31
N GLY A 169 4.91 7.79 2.27
CA GLY A 169 4.60 8.03 3.69
C GLY A 169 3.10 8.15 4.01
N LEU A 170 2.23 7.48 3.25
CA LEU A 170 0.79 7.51 3.49
C LEU A 170 0.42 6.81 4.82
N PRO A 171 -0.41 7.43 5.69
CA PRO A 171 -0.80 6.83 6.96
C PRO A 171 -1.52 5.49 6.80
N GLY A 172 -1.09 4.47 7.55
CA GLY A 172 -1.79 3.17 7.57
C GLY A 172 -1.82 2.43 6.23
N TYR A 173 -0.96 2.78 5.27
CA TYR A 173 -0.89 2.13 3.95
C TYR A 173 0.54 1.63 3.66
N PRO A 174 0.98 0.54 4.33
CA PRO A 174 2.37 0.05 4.25
C PRO A 174 2.62 -0.90 3.06
N TRP A 175 1.62 -1.15 2.23
CA TRP A 175 1.64 -2.21 1.22
C TRP A 175 2.41 -1.82 -0.05
N GLU A 176 3.14 -2.79 -0.58
CA GLU A 176 3.86 -2.65 -1.83
C GLU A 176 2.88 -2.61 -3.01
N PRO A 177 3.11 -1.77 -4.02
CA PRO A 177 2.22 -1.69 -5.16
C PRO A 177 2.45 -2.85 -6.14
N HIS A 178 1.38 -3.52 -6.55
CA HIS A 178 1.39 -4.42 -7.70
C HIS A 178 0.82 -3.71 -8.92
N TYR A 179 1.35 -4.05 -10.10
CA TYR A 179 0.94 -3.46 -11.37
C TYR A 179 0.77 -4.53 -12.45
N LEU A 180 -0.15 -4.27 -13.37
CA LEU A 180 -0.27 -5.00 -14.62
C LEU A 180 -0.73 -4.05 -15.74
N ASN A 181 -0.53 -4.45 -16.99
CA ASN A 181 -0.95 -3.71 -18.18
C ASN A 181 -1.27 -4.62 -19.37
N ASP A 182 -1.33 -5.93 -19.12
CA ASP A 182 -1.49 -7.00 -20.11
C ASP A 182 -2.95 -7.45 -20.28
N LEU A 183 -3.90 -6.85 -19.54
CA LEU A 183 -5.32 -7.09 -19.78
C LEU A 183 -5.73 -6.50 -21.14
N PRO A 184 -6.42 -7.27 -22.01
CA PRO A 184 -6.91 -6.77 -23.29
C PRO A 184 -7.66 -5.43 -23.19
N ALA A 185 -8.55 -5.27 -22.22
CA ALA A 185 -9.33 -4.05 -22.04
C ALA A 185 -8.49 -2.83 -21.63
N LEU A 186 -7.33 -3.03 -20.98
CA LEU A 186 -6.43 -1.93 -20.61
C LEU A 186 -5.71 -1.34 -21.82
N ALA A 187 -5.52 -2.14 -22.89
CA ALA A 187 -4.76 -1.75 -24.07
C ALA A 187 -3.46 -1.02 -23.69
N GLY A 188 -2.69 -1.59 -22.76
CA GLY A 188 -1.41 -1.06 -22.28
C GLY A 188 -1.47 -0.05 -21.13
N LEU A 189 -2.64 0.40 -20.66
CA LEU A 189 -2.75 1.20 -19.44
C LEU A 189 -2.28 0.39 -18.22
N ARG A 190 -1.56 1.04 -17.30
CA ARG A 190 -1.12 0.40 -16.05
C ARG A 190 -2.23 0.48 -15.00
N LEU A 191 -2.70 -0.69 -14.56
CA LEU A 191 -3.59 -0.86 -13.42
C LEU A 191 -2.75 -1.19 -12.18
N HIS A 192 -3.00 -0.48 -11.09
CA HIS A 192 -2.49 -0.81 -9.77
C HIS A 192 -3.47 -1.68 -9.00
N TYR A 193 -2.95 -2.56 -8.16
CA TYR A 193 -3.72 -3.29 -7.17
C TYR A 193 -2.86 -3.63 -5.95
N LEU A 194 -3.50 -3.82 -4.80
CA LEU A 194 -2.93 -4.57 -3.69
C LEU A 194 -3.20 -6.06 -3.88
N ASP A 195 -2.25 -6.90 -3.49
CA ASP A 195 -2.38 -8.35 -3.45
C ASP A 195 -1.61 -8.90 -2.25
N GLU A 196 -2.30 -9.01 -1.13
CA GLU A 196 -1.72 -9.25 0.18
C GLU A 196 -2.21 -10.57 0.76
N GLY A 197 -1.37 -11.23 1.56
CA GLY A 197 -1.67 -12.54 2.14
C GLY A 197 -1.38 -13.72 1.19
N PRO A 198 -1.56 -14.96 1.67
CA PRO A 198 -1.16 -16.15 0.93
C PRO A 198 -2.11 -16.45 -0.24
N GLN A 199 -1.57 -16.87 -1.39
CA GLN A 199 -2.40 -17.15 -2.58
C GLN A 199 -3.34 -18.35 -2.41
N ASP A 200 -2.99 -19.29 -1.53
CA ASP A 200 -3.76 -20.47 -1.16
C ASP A 200 -4.70 -20.23 0.04
N ALA A 201 -4.83 -18.98 0.49
CA ALA A 201 -5.74 -18.58 1.56
C ALA A 201 -7.16 -19.15 1.38
N PRO A 202 -7.85 -19.52 2.48
CA PRO A 202 -9.18 -20.10 2.40
C PRO A 202 -10.21 -19.16 1.78
N LEU A 203 -10.04 -17.84 1.94
CA LEU A 203 -10.87 -16.80 1.34
C LEU A 203 -10.00 -15.71 0.71
N THR A 204 -10.50 -15.13 -0.37
CA THR A 204 -9.95 -13.91 -0.99
C THR A 204 -10.95 -12.77 -0.85
N TRP A 205 -10.57 -11.65 -0.24
CA TRP A 205 -11.39 -10.43 -0.17
C TRP A 205 -11.09 -9.55 -1.37
N LEU A 206 -12.05 -9.45 -2.29
CA LEU A 206 -11.93 -8.56 -3.45
C LEU A 206 -12.57 -7.21 -3.13
N CYS A 207 -11.75 -6.21 -2.81
CA CYS A 207 -12.17 -4.91 -2.31
C CYS A 207 -12.23 -3.87 -3.44
N LEU A 208 -13.44 -3.50 -3.87
CA LEU A 208 -13.66 -2.57 -4.97
C LEU A 208 -14.10 -1.20 -4.44
N HIS A 209 -13.25 -0.20 -4.62
CA HIS A 209 -13.53 1.16 -4.18
C HIS A 209 -14.50 1.89 -5.15
N GLY A 210 -15.02 3.03 -4.72
CA GLY A 210 -15.87 3.90 -5.53
C GLY A 210 -15.25 5.25 -5.86
N ASN A 211 -16.08 6.17 -6.36
CA ASN A 211 -15.70 7.53 -6.70
C ASN A 211 -15.80 8.43 -5.45
N PRO A 212 -14.85 9.35 -5.20
CA PRO A 212 -13.57 9.62 -5.88
C PRO A 212 -12.36 8.97 -5.17
N THR A 213 -12.54 7.76 -4.64
CA THR A 213 -11.57 7.10 -3.74
C THR A 213 -10.64 6.15 -4.49
N TRP A 214 -9.87 5.36 -3.74
CA TRP A 214 -8.94 4.33 -4.25
C TRP A 214 -8.72 3.28 -3.15
N SER A 215 -7.87 2.28 -3.36
CA SER A 215 -7.62 1.16 -2.43
C SER A 215 -7.30 1.59 -0.99
N TYR A 216 -6.78 2.81 -0.80
CA TYR A 216 -6.55 3.44 0.52
C TYR A 216 -7.80 3.48 1.41
N LEU A 217 -9.01 3.50 0.83
CA LEU A 217 -10.28 3.44 1.54
C LEU A 217 -10.41 2.16 2.39
N TYR A 218 -9.77 1.07 1.97
CA TYR A 218 -9.82 -0.21 2.67
C TYR A 218 -8.74 -0.37 3.75
N ARG A 219 -7.91 0.64 4.02
CA ARG A 219 -6.73 0.52 4.90
C ARG A 219 -7.02 0.06 6.33
N HIS A 220 -8.24 0.30 6.84
CA HIS A 220 -8.66 -0.17 8.16
C HIS A 220 -9.25 -1.60 8.14
N MET A 221 -9.60 -2.12 6.97
CA MET A 221 -10.19 -3.45 6.78
C MET A 221 -9.11 -4.48 6.42
N VAL A 222 -8.17 -4.12 5.54
CA VAL A 222 -7.10 -5.00 5.05
C VAL A 222 -6.35 -5.70 6.20
N PRO A 223 -5.85 -5.01 7.24
CA PRO A 223 -5.12 -5.67 8.33
C PRO A 223 -5.94 -6.73 9.07
N VAL A 224 -7.26 -6.53 9.18
CA VAL A 224 -8.16 -7.48 9.86
C VAL A 224 -8.33 -8.75 9.02
N PHE A 225 -8.48 -8.61 7.70
CA PHE A 225 -8.55 -9.75 6.79
C PHE A 225 -7.24 -10.54 6.77
N LEU A 226 -6.09 -9.85 6.74
CA LEU A 226 -4.78 -10.48 6.77
C LEU A 226 -4.51 -11.20 8.09
N ALA A 227 -4.93 -10.62 9.23
CA ALA A 227 -4.82 -11.26 10.54
C ALA A 227 -5.64 -12.55 10.64
N ALA A 228 -6.69 -12.71 9.82
CA ALA A 228 -7.47 -13.94 9.70
C ALA A 228 -6.81 -14.99 8.77
N GLY A 229 -5.62 -14.73 8.23
CA GLY A 229 -4.95 -15.61 7.28
C GLY A 229 -5.58 -15.61 5.88
N HIS A 230 -6.38 -14.59 5.55
CA HIS A 230 -7.04 -14.46 4.26
C HIS A 230 -6.18 -13.68 3.25
N ARG A 231 -6.46 -13.82 1.95
CA ARG A 231 -5.88 -13.01 0.88
C ARG A 231 -6.74 -11.76 0.66
N VAL A 232 -6.13 -10.63 0.35
CA VAL A 232 -6.84 -9.40 0.00
C VAL A 232 -6.35 -8.88 -1.34
N VAL A 233 -7.29 -8.62 -2.26
CA VAL A 233 -7.01 -7.98 -3.54
C VAL A 233 -7.82 -6.69 -3.62
N ALA A 234 -7.15 -5.55 -3.81
CA ALA A 234 -7.81 -4.24 -3.88
C ALA A 234 -7.27 -3.42 -5.07
N PRO A 235 -7.92 -3.50 -6.26
CA PRO A 235 -7.51 -2.74 -7.42
C PRO A 235 -7.90 -1.26 -7.31
N ASP A 236 -7.04 -0.40 -7.87
CA ASP A 236 -7.41 0.98 -8.16
C ASP A 236 -8.01 1.06 -9.56
N LEU A 237 -9.29 1.43 -9.66
CA LEU A 237 -9.94 1.66 -10.95
C LEU A 237 -9.13 2.65 -11.80
N ILE A 238 -9.11 2.45 -13.11
CA ILE A 238 -8.40 3.34 -14.03
C ILE A 238 -8.96 4.77 -13.90
N GLY A 239 -8.08 5.74 -13.73
CA GLY A 239 -8.45 7.11 -13.36
C GLY A 239 -8.34 7.44 -11.87
N PHE A 240 -8.09 6.46 -11.01
CA PHE A 240 -8.00 6.62 -9.56
C PHE A 240 -6.66 6.10 -9.01
N GLY A 241 -6.39 6.39 -7.73
CA GLY A 241 -5.25 5.84 -6.99
C GLY A 241 -3.91 5.91 -7.73
N LYS A 242 -3.17 4.80 -7.74
CA LYS A 242 -1.87 4.67 -8.44
C LYS A 242 -2.01 4.17 -9.89
N SER A 243 -3.23 3.86 -10.34
CA SER A 243 -3.53 3.49 -11.72
C SER A 243 -3.36 4.67 -12.68
N ASP A 244 -3.10 4.35 -13.95
CA ASP A 244 -3.06 5.34 -15.03
C ASP A 244 -4.40 6.06 -15.17
N LYS A 245 -4.36 7.30 -15.66
CA LYS A 245 -5.52 8.19 -15.72
C LYS A 245 -5.71 8.72 -17.14
N PRO A 246 -6.62 8.13 -17.93
CA PRO A 246 -7.01 8.65 -19.23
C PRO A 246 -7.39 10.13 -19.15
N LYS A 247 -6.98 10.92 -20.14
CA LYS A 247 -7.13 12.38 -20.12
C LYS A 247 -8.57 12.87 -20.37
N LYS A 248 -9.42 12.05 -20.98
CA LYS A 248 -10.76 12.43 -21.45
C LYS A 248 -11.85 11.69 -20.69
N ASP A 249 -12.88 12.41 -20.28
CA ASP A 249 -14.04 11.88 -19.54
C ASP A 249 -14.74 10.76 -20.34
N ALA A 250 -14.90 10.94 -21.65
CA ALA A 250 -15.53 9.98 -22.56
C ALA A 250 -14.79 8.64 -22.71
N PHE A 251 -13.55 8.54 -22.21
CA PHE A 251 -12.84 7.27 -22.15
C PHE A 251 -13.50 6.32 -21.14
N HIS A 252 -14.07 6.86 -20.07
CA HIS A 252 -14.69 6.08 -19.02
C HIS A 252 -16.11 5.70 -19.44
N THR A 253 -16.38 4.40 -19.46
CA THR A 253 -17.72 3.86 -19.67
C THR A 253 -17.97 2.74 -18.67
N PHE A 254 -19.24 2.52 -18.32
CA PHE A 254 -19.66 1.44 -17.42
C PHE A 254 -19.14 0.08 -17.90
N ALA A 255 -19.40 -0.26 -19.17
CA ALA A 255 -19.04 -1.56 -19.74
C ALA A 255 -17.53 -1.79 -19.74
N TRP A 256 -16.75 -0.75 -20.05
CA TRP A 256 -15.30 -0.87 -20.08
C TRP A 256 -14.69 -1.08 -18.69
N HIS A 257 -15.10 -0.31 -17.68
CA HIS A 257 -14.63 -0.51 -16.30
C HIS A 257 -15.01 -1.89 -15.76
N ARG A 258 -16.23 -2.35 -16.07
CA ARG A 258 -16.68 -3.71 -15.74
C ARG A 258 -15.78 -4.76 -16.40
N GLN A 259 -15.47 -4.60 -17.68
CA GLN A 259 -14.63 -5.53 -18.43
C GLN A 259 -13.22 -5.64 -17.83
N VAL A 260 -12.60 -4.52 -17.45
CA VAL A 260 -11.29 -4.52 -16.77
C VAL A 260 -11.33 -5.33 -15.48
N LEU A 261 -12.42 -5.24 -14.69
CA LEU A 261 -12.56 -6.00 -13.45
C LEU A 261 -12.75 -7.51 -13.69
N LEU A 262 -13.52 -7.90 -14.72
CA LEU A 262 -13.67 -9.31 -15.10
C LEU A 262 -12.31 -9.91 -15.52
N GLU A 263 -11.59 -9.21 -16.39
CA GLU A 263 -10.27 -9.64 -16.87
C GLU A 263 -9.24 -9.68 -15.73
N LEU A 264 -9.30 -8.77 -14.76
CA LEU A 264 -8.46 -8.81 -13.56
C LEU A 264 -8.70 -10.07 -12.73
N ILE A 265 -9.97 -10.41 -12.48
CA ILE A 265 -10.34 -11.60 -11.70
C ILE A 265 -9.82 -12.87 -12.37
N GLU A 266 -9.95 -12.97 -13.69
CA GLU A 266 -9.43 -14.09 -14.48
C GLU A 266 -7.90 -14.12 -14.48
N ARG A 267 -7.26 -12.97 -14.72
CA ARG A 267 -5.80 -12.84 -14.83
C ARG A 267 -5.07 -13.20 -13.54
N LEU A 268 -5.69 -12.97 -12.38
CA LEU A 268 -5.16 -13.33 -11.06
C LEU A 268 -5.69 -14.67 -10.54
N ASP A 269 -6.51 -15.35 -11.35
CA ASP A 269 -7.27 -16.56 -10.99
C ASP A 269 -7.92 -16.48 -9.60
N LEU A 270 -8.62 -15.37 -9.31
CA LEU A 270 -9.22 -15.19 -7.99
C LEU A 270 -10.37 -16.20 -7.81
N ARG A 271 -10.37 -16.86 -6.66
CA ARG A 271 -11.33 -17.91 -6.29
C ARG A 271 -11.77 -17.74 -4.84
N ARG A 272 -12.93 -18.31 -4.51
CA ARG A 272 -13.53 -18.22 -3.16
C ARG A 272 -13.60 -16.77 -2.67
N CYS A 273 -14.00 -15.88 -3.57
CA CYS A 273 -13.99 -14.46 -3.32
C CYS A 273 -15.14 -14.06 -2.42
N VAL A 274 -14.85 -13.29 -1.37
CA VAL A 274 -15.84 -12.40 -0.75
C VAL A 274 -15.71 -11.05 -1.44
N LEU A 275 -16.73 -10.68 -2.21
CA LEU A 275 -16.79 -9.41 -2.91
C LEU A 275 -17.10 -8.30 -1.90
N VAL A 276 -16.19 -7.34 -1.72
CA VAL A 276 -16.34 -6.22 -0.79
C VAL A 276 -16.56 -4.93 -1.56
N VAL A 277 -17.74 -4.32 -1.44
CA VAL A 277 -18.17 -3.24 -2.34
C VAL A 277 -18.81 -2.06 -1.63
N GLN A 278 -18.63 -0.86 -2.19
CA GLN A 278 -19.24 0.40 -1.76
C GLN A 278 -19.27 1.36 -2.96
N ASP A 279 -20.24 2.27 -3.03
CA ASP A 279 -20.41 3.26 -4.11
C ASP A 279 -20.25 2.60 -5.50
N TRP A 280 -19.43 3.16 -6.39
CA TRP A 280 -19.16 2.64 -7.73
C TRP A 280 -18.52 1.26 -7.74
N GLY A 281 -17.80 0.89 -6.68
CA GLY A 281 -17.32 -0.46 -6.48
C GLY A 281 -18.47 -1.46 -6.43
N GLY A 282 -19.62 -1.09 -5.88
CA GLY A 282 -20.83 -1.92 -5.91
C GLY A 282 -21.63 -1.79 -7.20
N ILE A 283 -21.76 -0.59 -7.77
CA ILE A 283 -22.46 -0.37 -9.05
C ILE A 283 -21.86 -1.24 -10.16
N LEU A 284 -20.53 -1.36 -10.20
CA LEU A 284 -19.81 -2.27 -11.10
C LEU A 284 -19.76 -3.69 -10.54
N GLY A 285 -19.28 -3.83 -9.30
CA GLY A 285 -18.95 -5.11 -8.67
C GLY A 285 -20.13 -6.07 -8.57
N LEU A 286 -21.32 -5.56 -8.25
CA LEU A 286 -22.53 -6.39 -8.15
C LEU A 286 -22.95 -7.00 -9.49
N THR A 287 -22.39 -6.56 -10.62
CA THR A 287 -22.63 -7.15 -11.95
C THR A 287 -21.60 -8.19 -12.37
N LEU A 288 -20.58 -8.46 -11.55
CA LEU A 288 -19.51 -9.41 -11.88
C LEU A 288 -19.88 -10.88 -11.60
N PRO A 289 -20.49 -11.23 -10.45
CA PRO A 289 -20.73 -12.63 -10.10
C PRO A 289 -21.58 -13.42 -11.09
N MET A 290 -22.50 -12.76 -11.81
CA MET A 290 -23.35 -13.43 -12.81
C MET A 290 -22.54 -14.02 -14.00
N GLU A 291 -21.35 -13.51 -14.29
CA GLU A 291 -20.48 -14.03 -15.38
C GLU A 291 -19.64 -15.23 -14.92
N MET A 292 -19.32 -15.29 -13.63
CA MET A 292 -18.34 -16.24 -13.09
C MET A 292 -18.72 -16.68 -11.67
N PRO A 293 -19.93 -17.24 -11.47
CA PRO A 293 -20.51 -17.45 -10.14
C PRO A 293 -19.64 -18.37 -9.25
N ALA A 294 -19.00 -19.38 -9.85
CA ALA A 294 -18.13 -20.32 -9.14
C ALA A 294 -16.90 -19.67 -8.46
N ARG A 295 -16.54 -18.43 -8.82
CA ARG A 295 -15.43 -17.70 -8.20
C ARG A 295 -15.82 -17.00 -6.89
N PHE A 296 -17.11 -16.79 -6.63
CA PHE A 296 -17.59 -16.00 -5.50
C PHE A 296 -18.24 -16.86 -4.41
N ALA A 297 -17.76 -16.70 -3.18
CA ALA A 297 -18.28 -17.38 -1.98
C ALA A 297 -19.13 -16.46 -1.10
N GLY A 298 -18.93 -15.14 -1.18
CA GLY A 298 -19.66 -14.19 -0.36
C GLY A 298 -19.75 -12.77 -0.91
N LEU A 299 -20.65 -11.99 -0.32
CA LEU A 299 -20.84 -10.56 -0.58
C LEU A 299 -20.81 -9.78 0.73
N LEU A 300 -19.86 -8.84 0.85
CA LEU A 300 -19.86 -7.81 1.88
C LEU A 300 -20.17 -6.45 1.22
N ALA A 301 -21.43 -6.04 1.26
CA ALA A 301 -21.84 -4.76 0.68
C ALA A 301 -21.95 -3.65 1.72
N MET A 302 -21.48 -2.48 1.35
CA MET A 302 -21.63 -1.22 2.08
C MET A 302 -22.43 -0.25 1.21
N ASN A 303 -22.64 0.99 1.67
CA ASN A 303 -23.41 2.05 0.97
C ASN A 303 -23.22 2.04 -0.56
N THR A 304 -24.14 1.38 -1.27
CA THR A 304 -24.13 1.17 -2.74
C THR A 304 -25.54 0.85 -3.23
N LEU A 305 -25.70 0.63 -4.53
CA LEU A 305 -26.96 0.24 -5.17
C LEU A 305 -26.74 -0.62 -6.42
N LEU A 306 -27.77 -1.37 -6.82
CA LEU A 306 -27.94 -1.88 -8.19
C LEU A 306 -28.70 -0.83 -9.00
N ALA A 307 -28.00 -0.14 -9.90
CA ALA A 307 -28.58 0.94 -10.70
C ALA A 307 -29.35 0.39 -11.91
N THR A 308 -30.55 -0.17 -11.68
CA THR A 308 -31.37 -0.80 -12.74
C THR A 308 -32.00 0.18 -13.72
N GLY A 309 -32.00 1.48 -13.41
CA GLY A 309 -32.66 2.52 -14.21
C GLY A 309 -34.19 2.50 -14.19
N GLU A 310 -34.81 1.60 -13.42
CA GLU A 310 -36.28 1.50 -13.29
C GLU A 310 -36.84 2.45 -12.24
N GLN A 311 -36.01 2.83 -11.27
CA GLN A 311 -36.34 3.81 -10.24
C GLN A 311 -35.48 5.06 -10.43
N PRO A 312 -36.02 6.25 -10.15
CA PRO A 312 -35.22 7.47 -10.11
C PRO A 312 -34.05 7.32 -9.14
N LEU A 313 -32.92 7.93 -9.49
CA LEU A 313 -31.78 8.00 -8.57
C LEU A 313 -32.16 8.79 -7.31
N PRO A 314 -31.63 8.41 -6.12
CA PRO A 314 -31.96 9.08 -4.87
C PRO A 314 -31.73 10.60 -4.95
N PRO A 315 -32.58 11.45 -4.33
CA PRO A 315 -32.42 12.90 -4.36
C PRO A 315 -31.03 13.38 -3.91
N GLY A 316 -30.45 12.73 -2.90
CA GLY A 316 -29.09 13.04 -2.46
C GLY A 316 -28.01 12.69 -3.48
N PHE A 317 -28.19 11.62 -4.26
CA PHE A 317 -27.33 11.32 -5.41
C PHE A 317 -27.44 12.38 -6.50
N MET A 318 -28.67 12.83 -6.80
CA MET A 318 -28.89 13.89 -7.78
C MET A 318 -28.20 15.20 -7.37
N ALA A 319 -28.29 15.58 -6.09
CA ALA A 319 -27.59 16.74 -5.52
C ALA A 319 -26.06 16.58 -5.57
N TRP A 320 -25.55 15.38 -5.28
CA TRP A 320 -24.12 15.06 -5.41
C TRP A 320 -23.63 15.20 -6.86
N ARG A 321 -24.37 14.63 -7.82
CA ARG A 321 -24.05 14.70 -9.24
C ARG A 321 -24.00 16.15 -9.75
N GLU A 322 -24.98 16.95 -9.34
CA GLU A 322 -25.01 18.39 -9.67
C GLU A 322 -23.80 19.13 -9.06
N MET A 323 -23.46 18.84 -7.81
CA MET A 323 -22.28 19.42 -7.15
C MET A 323 -20.99 19.09 -7.89
N CYS A 324 -20.81 17.84 -8.34
CA CYS A 324 -19.65 17.44 -9.14
C CYS A 324 -19.57 18.20 -10.48
N ALA A 325 -20.71 18.42 -11.15
CA ALA A 325 -20.77 19.17 -12.40
C ALA A 325 -20.40 20.65 -12.18
N GLN A 326 -20.90 21.27 -11.11
CA GLN A 326 -20.63 22.68 -10.79
C GLN A 326 -19.22 22.92 -10.22
N LYS A 327 -18.65 21.93 -9.53
CA LYS A 327 -17.36 22.05 -8.83
C LYS A 327 -16.40 20.91 -9.22
N PRO A 328 -15.96 20.81 -10.48
CA PRO A 328 -15.16 19.68 -10.98
C PRO A 328 -13.80 19.50 -10.28
N LEU A 329 -13.32 20.51 -9.55
CA LEU A 329 -12.08 20.51 -8.78
C LEU A 329 -12.32 20.46 -7.26
N PHE A 330 -13.46 19.92 -6.80
CA PHE A 330 -13.75 19.79 -5.37
C PHE A 330 -12.61 19.06 -4.63
N GLY A 331 -12.26 19.50 -3.41
CA GLY A 331 -11.21 18.85 -2.61
C GLY A 331 -11.66 17.45 -2.16
N VAL A 332 -10.93 16.41 -2.58
CA VAL A 332 -11.31 15.01 -2.33
C VAL A 332 -11.07 14.68 -0.85
N GLY A 333 -9.91 15.06 -0.30
CA GLY A 333 -9.63 14.92 1.13
C GLY A 333 -10.65 15.68 1.99
N ARG A 334 -11.00 16.90 1.58
CA ARG A 334 -12.03 17.72 2.27
C ARG A 334 -13.42 17.07 2.24
N LEU A 335 -13.79 16.43 1.13
CA LEU A 335 -15.07 15.72 1.02
C LEU A 335 -15.14 14.59 2.04
N LEU A 336 -14.08 13.80 2.15
CA LEU A 336 -14.03 12.64 3.03
C LEU A 336 -13.94 13.05 4.49
N GLY A 337 -13.13 14.07 4.83
CA GLY A 337 -13.04 14.61 6.19
C GLY A 337 -14.35 15.22 6.70
N ARG A 338 -15.22 15.74 5.81
CA ARG A 338 -16.56 16.21 6.21
C ARG A 338 -17.47 15.08 6.70
N GLY A 339 -17.37 13.90 6.10
CA GLY A 339 -18.15 12.72 6.49
C GLY A 339 -17.50 11.88 7.58
N ASN A 340 -16.24 12.18 7.93
CA ASN A 340 -15.41 11.39 8.83
C ASN A 340 -14.53 12.33 9.68
N PRO A 341 -15.10 13.00 10.69
CA PRO A 341 -14.39 14.00 11.50
C PRO A 341 -13.23 13.42 12.32
N GLN A 342 -13.15 12.10 12.46
CA GLN A 342 -12.04 11.41 13.11
C GLN A 342 -10.76 11.35 12.25
N MET A 343 -10.85 11.60 10.94
CA MET A 343 -9.69 11.52 10.04
C MET A 343 -8.72 12.66 10.30
N THR A 344 -7.43 12.32 10.33
CA THR A 344 -6.34 13.30 10.39
C THR A 344 -6.19 14.06 9.08
N GLU A 345 -5.48 15.19 9.11
CA GLU A 345 -5.13 15.95 7.90
C GLU A 345 -4.30 15.10 6.92
N ALA A 346 -3.37 14.28 7.43
CA ALA A 346 -2.56 13.40 6.60
C ALA A 346 -3.40 12.32 5.90
N GLU A 347 -4.41 11.76 6.58
CA GLU A 347 -5.35 10.81 5.97
C GLU A 347 -6.25 11.47 4.92
N CYS A 348 -6.69 12.70 5.18
CA CYS A 348 -7.41 13.48 4.16
C CYS A 348 -6.51 13.73 2.94
N GLY A 349 -5.25 14.12 3.17
CA GLY A 349 -4.26 14.36 2.12
C GLY A 349 -3.95 13.13 1.26
N ALA A 350 -4.07 11.92 1.81
CA ALA A 350 -3.91 10.67 1.05
C ALA A 350 -4.95 10.51 -0.07
N TYR A 351 -6.13 11.11 0.07
CA TYR A 351 -7.17 11.11 -0.96
C TYR A 351 -6.96 12.17 -2.05
N ASP A 352 -6.21 13.24 -1.75
CA ASP A 352 -5.80 14.22 -2.75
C ASP A 352 -4.51 13.80 -3.50
N ALA A 353 -3.76 12.83 -2.96
CA ALA A 353 -2.52 12.34 -3.56
C ALA A 353 -2.64 11.92 -5.05
N PRO A 354 -3.69 11.17 -5.47
CA PRO A 354 -3.87 10.77 -6.87
C PRO A 354 -4.09 11.92 -7.86
N PHE A 355 -4.49 13.10 -7.37
CA PHE A 355 -4.99 14.20 -8.20
C PHE A 355 -4.19 15.50 -8.02
N PRO A 356 -2.93 15.57 -8.51
CA PRO A 356 -2.09 16.77 -8.41
C PRO A 356 -2.71 18.04 -9.00
N ASP A 357 -3.44 17.90 -10.12
CA ASP A 357 -4.05 19.00 -10.84
C ASP A 357 -5.33 18.54 -11.59
N ALA A 358 -5.95 19.46 -12.35
CA ALA A 358 -7.19 19.22 -13.08
C ALA A 358 -7.10 18.11 -14.15
N GLY A 359 -5.91 17.87 -14.70
CA GLY A 359 -5.67 16.86 -15.74
C GLY A 359 -5.87 15.43 -15.24
N PHE A 360 -5.67 15.18 -13.94
CA PHE A 360 -5.83 13.85 -13.32
C PHE A 360 -7.29 13.54 -12.94
N ARG A 361 -8.25 14.43 -13.22
CA ARG A 361 -9.62 14.36 -12.69
C ARG A 361 -10.70 13.94 -13.70
N ALA A 362 -10.31 13.35 -14.84
CA ALA A 362 -11.28 12.87 -15.83
C ALA A 362 -12.26 11.83 -15.26
N ALA A 363 -11.76 10.82 -14.53
CA ALA A 363 -12.62 9.80 -13.94
C ALA A 363 -13.55 10.35 -12.82
N PRO A 364 -13.06 11.15 -11.85
CA PRO A 364 -13.94 11.80 -10.87
C PRO A 364 -15.10 12.61 -11.48
N ARG A 365 -14.91 13.19 -12.67
CA ARG A 365 -15.96 13.90 -13.41
C ARG A 365 -16.88 12.96 -14.19
N ALA A 366 -16.33 11.93 -14.82
CA ALA A 366 -17.09 11.00 -15.65
C ALA A 366 -18.01 10.10 -14.83
N PHE A 367 -17.64 9.72 -13.60
CA PHE A 367 -18.38 8.75 -12.81
C PHE A 367 -19.79 9.22 -12.40
N PRO A 368 -20.01 10.41 -11.80
CA PRO A 368 -21.34 10.83 -11.39
C PRO A 368 -22.44 10.81 -12.50
N PRO A 369 -22.22 11.30 -13.73
CA PRO A 369 -23.23 11.23 -14.79
C PRO A 369 -23.41 9.83 -15.39
N MET A 370 -22.45 8.91 -15.19
CA MET A 370 -22.54 7.54 -15.69
C MET A 370 -23.44 6.62 -14.86
N VAL A 371 -23.89 7.01 -13.65
CA VAL A 371 -24.75 6.15 -12.84
C VAL A 371 -26.09 5.95 -13.59
N PRO A 372 -26.48 4.70 -13.92
CA PRO A 372 -27.67 4.46 -14.72
C PRO A 372 -28.94 4.95 -14.01
N GLY A 373 -29.54 6.02 -14.53
CA GLY A 373 -30.75 6.65 -13.98
C GLY A 373 -32.02 6.46 -14.81
N THR A 374 -31.90 5.84 -15.99
CA THR A 374 -33.01 5.55 -16.92
C THR A 374 -32.86 4.13 -17.48
N LEU A 375 -33.95 3.59 -18.03
CA LEU A 375 -34.01 2.20 -18.51
C LEU A 375 -33.00 1.89 -19.62
N ASP A 376 -32.71 2.87 -20.45
CA ASP A 376 -31.82 2.85 -21.61
C ASP A 376 -30.38 3.30 -21.29
N ALA A 377 -30.12 3.77 -20.06
CA ALA A 377 -28.79 4.20 -19.66
C ALA A 377 -27.78 3.03 -19.76
N PRO A 378 -26.54 3.29 -20.23
CA PRO A 378 -25.49 2.29 -20.25
C PRO A 378 -25.30 1.65 -18.87
N GLY A 379 -25.34 0.32 -18.81
CA GLY A 379 -25.24 -0.45 -17.56
C GLY A 379 -26.58 -0.82 -16.93
N ALA A 380 -27.70 -0.12 -17.23
CA ALA A 380 -29.00 -0.39 -16.61
C ALA A 380 -29.50 -1.83 -16.89
N ALA A 381 -29.37 -2.30 -18.13
CA ALA A 381 -29.72 -3.67 -18.51
C ALA A 381 -28.87 -4.73 -17.78
N LEU A 382 -27.56 -4.48 -17.64
CA LEU A 382 -26.65 -5.35 -16.90
C LEU A 382 -27.00 -5.36 -15.40
N SER A 383 -27.36 -4.21 -14.82
CA SER A 383 -27.81 -4.14 -13.43
C SER A 383 -29.12 -4.88 -13.18
N ARG A 384 -30.04 -4.93 -14.16
CA ARG A 384 -31.26 -5.76 -14.08
C ARG A 384 -30.92 -7.26 -14.13
N ALA A 385 -30.08 -7.69 -15.07
CA ALA A 385 -29.61 -9.07 -15.13
C ALA A 385 -28.89 -9.48 -13.83
N ALA A 386 -28.08 -8.58 -13.27
CA ALA A 386 -27.41 -8.80 -11.99
C ALA A 386 -28.41 -8.94 -10.83
N ARG A 387 -29.43 -8.09 -10.76
CA ARG A 387 -30.51 -8.26 -9.77
C ARG A 387 -31.15 -9.64 -9.89
N ASP A 388 -31.49 -10.06 -11.10
CA ASP A 388 -32.15 -11.35 -11.33
C ASP A 388 -31.24 -12.51 -10.87
N PHE A 389 -29.92 -12.42 -11.11
CA PHE A 389 -28.93 -13.34 -10.54
C PHE A 389 -28.93 -13.33 -9.00
N TRP A 390 -28.88 -12.15 -8.36
CA TRP A 390 -28.86 -12.04 -6.89
C TRP A 390 -30.13 -12.57 -6.23
N GLN A 391 -31.26 -12.51 -6.92
CA GLN A 391 -32.55 -13.02 -6.43
C GLN A 391 -32.69 -14.53 -6.60
N ASN A 392 -32.22 -15.07 -7.74
CA ASN A 392 -32.57 -16.42 -8.15
C ASN A 392 -31.41 -17.40 -8.04
N ASP A 393 -30.20 -16.98 -8.44
CA ASP A 393 -29.05 -17.86 -8.67
C ASP A 393 -27.97 -17.77 -7.59
N TRP A 394 -27.92 -16.67 -6.83
CA TRP A 394 -26.93 -16.48 -5.77
C TRP A 394 -27.10 -17.51 -4.64
N THR A 395 -26.04 -18.27 -4.38
CA THR A 395 -25.96 -19.29 -3.31
C THR A 395 -24.95 -18.96 -2.22
N GLY A 396 -24.16 -17.90 -2.39
CA GLY A 396 -23.18 -17.49 -1.39
C GLY A 396 -23.84 -16.78 -0.20
N ARG A 397 -23.01 -16.39 0.77
CA ARG A 397 -23.49 -15.66 1.96
C ARG A 397 -23.37 -14.15 1.74
N SER A 398 -24.27 -13.39 2.35
CA SER A 398 -24.28 -11.92 2.19
C SER A 398 -24.34 -11.24 3.54
N LEU A 399 -23.57 -10.16 3.69
CA LEU A 399 -23.59 -9.30 4.86
C LEU A 399 -23.56 -7.85 4.37
N MET A 400 -24.39 -7.00 4.97
CA MET A 400 -24.49 -5.59 4.58
C MET A 400 -24.33 -4.65 5.76
N PHE A 401 -23.63 -3.54 5.53
CA PHE A 401 -23.49 -2.43 6.46
C PHE A 401 -23.95 -1.13 5.81
N VAL A 402 -24.46 -0.20 6.61
CA VAL A 402 -24.85 1.12 6.13
C VAL A 402 -24.51 2.21 7.13
N GLY A 403 -23.85 3.26 6.66
CA GLY A 403 -23.69 4.49 7.44
C GLY A 403 -25.00 5.26 7.53
N ALA A 404 -25.48 5.52 8.75
CA ALA A 404 -26.75 6.20 8.99
C ALA A 404 -26.75 7.66 8.53
N GLN A 405 -25.58 8.28 8.43
CA GLN A 405 -25.40 9.68 8.07
C GLN A 405 -25.17 9.89 6.57
N ASP A 406 -25.21 8.83 5.75
CA ASP A 406 -25.04 8.96 4.31
C ASP A 406 -26.25 9.66 3.66
N PRO A 407 -26.07 10.87 3.11
CA PRO A 407 -27.16 11.59 2.45
C PRO A 407 -27.40 11.09 1.01
N VAL A 408 -26.53 10.25 0.46
CA VAL A 408 -26.52 9.81 -0.95
C VAL A 408 -27.14 8.42 -1.09
N LEU A 409 -26.51 7.39 -0.52
CA LEU A 409 -26.89 5.98 -0.62
C LEU A 409 -27.16 5.40 0.78
N GLY A 410 -28.00 6.11 1.54
CA GLY A 410 -28.29 5.80 2.94
C GLY A 410 -29.17 4.57 3.18
N VAL A 411 -29.70 4.48 4.41
CA VAL A 411 -30.37 3.28 4.95
C VAL A 411 -31.48 2.72 4.06
N SER A 412 -32.31 3.57 3.45
CA SER A 412 -33.40 3.12 2.57
C SER A 412 -32.88 2.42 1.31
N VAL A 413 -31.81 2.95 0.71
CA VAL A 413 -31.18 2.41 -0.50
C VAL A 413 -30.55 1.05 -0.19
N VAL A 414 -29.77 0.95 0.89
CA VAL A 414 -29.12 -0.32 1.27
C VAL A 414 -30.15 -1.38 1.71
N ARG A 415 -31.24 -0.99 2.39
CA ARG A 415 -32.34 -1.92 2.71
C ARG A 415 -33.03 -2.43 1.45
N HIS A 416 -33.22 -1.58 0.46
CA HIS A 416 -33.78 -1.99 -0.83
C HIS A 416 -32.86 -3.00 -1.54
N LEU A 417 -31.55 -2.72 -1.56
CA LEU A 417 -30.55 -3.66 -2.10
C LEU A 417 -30.56 -5.00 -1.35
N ALA A 418 -30.57 -4.99 -0.02
CA ALA A 418 -30.61 -6.20 0.80
C ALA A 418 -31.84 -7.07 0.47
N ALA A 419 -33.01 -6.46 0.24
CA ALA A 419 -34.23 -7.16 -0.15
C ALA A 419 -34.14 -7.82 -1.54
N GLN A 420 -33.21 -7.40 -2.39
CA GLN A 420 -32.96 -8.00 -3.71
C GLN A 420 -31.91 -9.13 -3.68
N VAL A 421 -31.22 -9.33 -2.56
CA VAL A 421 -30.18 -10.36 -2.45
C VAL A 421 -30.72 -11.54 -1.66
N ARG A 422 -30.83 -12.70 -2.32
CA ARG A 422 -31.31 -13.94 -1.71
C ARG A 422 -30.51 -14.28 -0.45
N GLY A 423 -31.23 -14.53 0.65
CA GLY A 423 -30.63 -14.92 1.93
C GLY A 423 -29.86 -13.80 2.65
N CYS A 424 -29.94 -12.55 2.19
CA CYS A 424 -29.28 -11.44 2.87
C CYS A 424 -30.02 -11.06 4.17
N PRO A 425 -29.33 -11.01 5.33
CA PRO A 425 -29.92 -10.49 6.55
C PRO A 425 -30.17 -8.97 6.45
N PRO A 426 -30.96 -8.39 7.37
CA PRO A 426 -31.09 -6.94 7.48
C PRO A 426 -29.72 -6.27 7.64
N PRO A 427 -29.49 -5.11 6.99
CA PRO A 427 -28.20 -4.43 7.05
C PRO A 427 -27.91 -3.91 8.47
N VAL A 428 -26.66 -4.03 8.89
CA VAL A 428 -26.16 -3.45 10.13
C VAL A 428 -26.02 -1.94 9.94
N VAL A 429 -26.73 -1.15 10.75
CA VAL A 429 -26.70 0.31 10.69
C VAL A 429 -25.62 0.84 11.62
N LEU A 430 -24.74 1.70 11.11
CA LEU A 430 -23.70 2.40 11.88
C LEU A 430 -24.11 3.86 12.10
N PRO A 431 -24.57 4.25 13.31
CA PRO A 431 -25.10 5.59 13.58
C PRO A 431 -24.09 6.73 13.32
N GLN A 432 -22.80 6.44 13.53
CA GLN A 432 -21.72 7.40 13.44
C GLN A 432 -21.16 7.58 12.01
N ALA A 433 -21.48 6.67 11.09
CA ALA A 433 -20.81 6.62 9.79
C ALA A 433 -21.63 7.32 8.69
N GLY A 434 -20.91 8.01 7.80
CA GLY A 434 -21.46 8.57 6.56
C GLY A 434 -21.36 7.61 5.37
N HIS A 435 -21.19 8.18 4.18
CA HIS A 435 -21.12 7.42 2.91
C HIS A 435 -19.91 6.47 2.82
N PHE A 436 -18.73 6.94 3.23
CA PHE A 436 -17.46 6.20 3.17
C PHE A 436 -17.27 5.34 4.43
N VAL A 437 -18.14 4.35 4.61
CA VAL A 437 -18.26 3.57 5.85
C VAL A 437 -16.98 2.79 6.21
N GLN A 438 -16.08 2.54 5.26
CA GLN A 438 -14.80 1.86 5.46
C GLN A 438 -13.81 2.67 6.32
N GLU A 439 -14.03 3.97 6.49
CA GLU A 439 -13.31 4.78 7.50
C GLU A 439 -13.67 4.37 8.95
N HIS A 440 -14.72 3.55 9.12
CA HIS A 440 -15.04 2.79 10.33
C HIS A 440 -14.84 1.27 10.13
N GLY A 441 -13.96 0.89 9.20
CA GLY A 441 -13.89 -0.45 8.63
C GLY A 441 -13.34 -1.54 9.55
N GLY A 442 -12.58 -1.20 10.60
CA GLY A 442 -12.00 -2.20 11.50
C GLY A 442 -13.05 -3.10 12.16
N PRO A 443 -14.06 -2.55 12.86
CA PRO A 443 -15.19 -3.33 13.36
C PRO A 443 -15.98 -4.09 12.28
N ILE A 444 -16.22 -3.47 11.12
CA ILE A 444 -16.94 -4.10 9.99
C ILE A 444 -16.21 -5.36 9.53
N ALA A 445 -14.90 -5.24 9.29
CA ALA A 445 -14.07 -6.33 8.83
C ALA A 445 -13.99 -7.48 9.84
N ARG A 446 -13.96 -7.18 11.16
CA ARG A 446 -13.98 -8.23 12.20
C ARG A 446 -15.26 -9.05 12.15
N GLN A 447 -16.40 -8.37 12.14
CA GLN A 447 -17.70 -9.02 12.04
C GLN A 447 -17.84 -9.81 10.72
N ALA A 448 -17.32 -9.28 9.62
CA ALA A 448 -17.32 -9.99 8.34
C ALA A 448 -16.46 -11.25 8.38
N VAL A 449 -15.24 -11.19 8.95
CA VAL A 449 -14.37 -12.37 9.11
C VAL A 449 -15.07 -13.44 9.94
N GLU A 450 -15.68 -13.07 11.07
CA GLU A 450 -16.45 -14.00 11.91
C GLU A 450 -17.61 -14.61 11.14
N TYR A 451 -18.37 -13.79 10.41
CA TYR A 451 -19.52 -14.24 9.63
C TYR A 451 -19.08 -15.22 8.54
N PHE A 452 -18.12 -14.87 7.69
CA PHE A 452 -17.70 -15.68 6.54
C PHE A 452 -16.75 -16.84 6.91
N GLY A 453 -16.10 -16.79 8.08
CA GLY A 453 -15.22 -17.86 8.56
C GLY A 453 -15.95 -19.06 9.15
N GLN A 454 -17.24 -18.93 9.51
CA GLN A 454 -18.05 -20.06 9.94
C GLN A 454 -18.43 -20.96 8.76
N PRO A 455 -18.33 -22.30 8.87
CA PRO A 455 -18.91 -23.19 7.87
C PRO A 455 -20.40 -22.85 7.71
N GLY A 456 -20.85 -22.68 6.47
CA GLY A 456 -22.24 -22.34 6.18
C GLY A 456 -23.22 -23.38 6.77
N PRO A 457 -24.50 -23.03 6.96
CA PRO A 457 -25.49 -24.02 7.34
C PRO A 457 -25.46 -25.16 6.31
N ALA A 458 -25.40 -26.41 6.79
CA ALA A 458 -25.48 -27.58 5.92
C ALA A 458 -26.74 -27.46 5.05
N ALA A 459 -26.55 -27.51 3.74
CA ALA A 459 -27.59 -27.37 2.73
C ALA A 459 -28.65 -28.47 2.84
#